data_AF-A0A7V9HWP4-F1
#
_entry.id   AF-A0A7V9HWP4-F1
#
_cell.length_a   1.000
_cell.length_b   1.000
_cell.length_c   1.000
_cell.angle_alpha   90.00
_cell.angle_beta   90.00
_cell.angle_gamma   90.00
#
_symmetry.space_group_name_H-M   'P 1'
#
loop_
_entity.id
_entity.type
_entity.pdbx_description
1 polymer ?
#
loop_
_entity_poly.entity_id
_entity_poly.type
_entity_poly.pdbx_seq_one_letter_code
_entity_poly.pdbx_strand_id
1 'polypeptide(L)'
;MVKHEIDRRGFLRGAVATSALLMAARSWPSPAFAAALDAERHFAPVEVARNRVIRTVVGLRPYRSEGFVIEAERLGQKLLVHNYGHGGAGVTLSWGTSSLAVDLARDFVQTGPGAVAHGLGAP
;
A
#
# COMPACT_ATOMS: atom_id res chain seq x y z
N MET A 1 7.24 -10.41 -46.72
CA MET A 1 8.24 -11.13 -45.90
C MET A 1 9.35 -10.16 -45.55
N VAL A 2 9.20 -9.43 -44.44
CA VAL A 2 10.18 -8.41 -44.00
C VAL A 2 11.32 -9.15 -43.32
N LYS A 3 12.53 -9.03 -43.86
CA LYS A 3 13.74 -9.60 -43.26
C LYS A 3 14.03 -8.75 -42.01
N HIS A 4 13.72 -9.26 -40.82
CA HIS A 4 14.19 -8.66 -39.58
C HIS A 4 15.70 -8.85 -39.52
N GLU A 5 16.44 -7.92 -40.12
CA GLU A 5 17.88 -7.88 -40.02
C GLU A 5 18.22 -7.33 -38.63
N ILE A 6 18.58 -8.23 -37.72
CA ILE A 6 18.98 -7.86 -36.36
C ILE A 6 20.30 -7.11 -36.49
N ASP A 7 20.28 -5.80 -36.19
CA ASP A 7 21.49 -5.00 -36.09
C ASP A 7 22.39 -5.58 -34.98
N ARG A 8 23.43 -6.28 -35.41
CA ARG A 8 24.39 -6.95 -34.53
C ARG A 8 25.03 -5.96 -33.55
N ARG A 9 25.22 -4.70 -33.95
CA ARG A 9 25.80 -3.66 -33.10
C ARG A 9 24.80 -3.20 -32.03
N GLY A 10 23.55 -2.99 -32.40
CA GLY A 10 22.46 -2.71 -31.47
C GLY A 10 22.23 -3.84 -30.46
N PHE A 11 22.24 -5.10 -30.93
CA PHE A 11 22.12 -6.27 -30.06
C PHE A 11 23.27 -6.37 -29.07
N LEU A 12 24.53 -6.22 -29.53
CA LEU A 12 25.69 -6.25 -28.64
C LEU A 12 25.68 -5.10 -27.63
N ARG A 13 25.31 -3.89 -28.03
CA ARG A 13 25.17 -2.74 -27.12
C ARG A 13 24.08 -2.97 -26.06
N GLY A 14 22.93 -3.51 -26.47
CA GLY A 14 21.84 -3.87 -25.56
C GLY A 14 22.25 -4.96 -24.57
N ALA A 15 22.90 -6.02 -25.05
CA ALA A 15 23.38 -7.11 -24.20
C ALA A 15 24.43 -6.64 -23.17
N VAL A 16 25.35 -5.76 -23.56
CA VAL A 16 26.32 -5.15 -22.65
C VAL A 16 25.64 -4.25 -21.63
N ALA A 17 24.70 -3.39 -22.05
CA ALA A 17 23.96 -2.50 -21.15
C ALA A 17 23.14 -3.28 -20.09
N THR A 18 22.42 -4.32 -20.52
CA THR A 18 21.64 -5.18 -19.62
C THR A 18 22.55 -5.96 -18.66
N SER A 19 23.68 -6.46 -19.15
CA SER A 19 24.65 -7.17 -18.30
C SER A 19 25.29 -6.23 -17.27
N ALA A 20 25.65 -5.00 -17.66
CA ALA A 20 26.18 -3.98 -16.76
C ALA A 20 25.14 -3.59 -15.69
N LEU A 21 23.87 -3.45 -16.06
CA LEU A 21 22.78 -3.15 -15.12
C LEU A 21 22.54 -4.30 -14.13
N LEU A 22 22.57 -5.55 -14.58
CA LEU A 22 22.45 -6.73 -13.71
C LEU A 22 23.66 -6.89 -12.77
N MET A 23 24.87 -6.57 -13.23
CA MET A 23 26.07 -6.56 -12.38
C MET A 23 26.05 -5.43 -11.35
N ALA A 24 25.56 -4.24 -11.72
CA ALA A 24 25.36 -3.15 -10.78
C ALA A 24 24.27 -3.46 -9.73
N ALA A 25 23.20 -4.14 -10.14
CA ALA A 25 22.11 -4.56 -9.25
C ALA A 25 22.54 -5.64 -8.23
N ARG A 26 23.51 -6.49 -8.57
CA ARG A 26 24.09 -7.48 -7.63
C ARG A 26 24.79 -6.84 -6.43
N SER A 27 25.18 -5.57 -6.54
CA SER A 27 25.86 -4.79 -5.50
C SER A 27 24.87 -4.02 -4.60
N TRP A 28 23.56 -4.19 -4.81
CA TRP A 28 22.51 -3.57 -4.03
C TRP A 28 21.71 -4.63 -3.25
N PRO A 29 21.56 -4.49 -1.92
CA PRO A 29 22.14 -3.44 -1.10
C PRO A 29 23.65 -3.62 -0.95
N SER A 30 24.39 -2.50 -0.94
CA SER A 30 25.82 -2.55 -0.62
C SER A 30 25.99 -3.07 0.81
N PRO A 31 27.09 -3.77 1.14
CA PRO A 31 27.35 -4.22 2.52
C PRO A 31 27.27 -3.08 3.54
N ALA A 32 27.62 -1.86 3.13
CA ALA A 32 27.45 -0.64 3.94
C ALA A 32 25.98 -0.26 4.19
N PHE A 33 25.08 -0.48 3.23
CA PHE A 33 23.64 -0.27 3.42
C PHE A 33 23.02 -1.36 4.30
N ALA A 34 23.41 -2.62 4.08
CA ALA A 34 23.02 -3.72 4.96
C ALA A 34 23.51 -3.48 6.40
N ALA A 35 24.77 -3.07 6.57
CA ALA A 35 25.35 -2.71 7.87
C ALA A 35 24.73 -1.44 8.46
N ALA A 36 24.20 -0.50 7.66
CA ALA A 36 23.48 0.66 8.17
C ALA A 36 22.05 0.33 8.64
N LEU A 37 21.43 -0.71 8.05
CA LEU A 37 20.18 -1.28 8.55
C LEU A 37 20.41 -2.15 9.79
N ASP A 38 21.54 -2.87 9.83
CA ASP A 38 21.97 -3.75 10.92
C ASP A 38 22.74 -3.02 12.01
N ALA A 39 23.04 -1.73 11.82
CA ALA A 39 23.64 -0.87 12.83
C ALA A 39 22.67 -0.83 14.01
N GLU A 40 22.99 -1.60 15.05
CA GLU A 40 22.17 -1.73 16.25
C GLU A 40 21.82 -0.33 16.74
N ARG A 41 20.57 0.04 16.54
CA ARG A 41 20.05 1.30 17.06
C ARG A 41 20.01 1.15 18.57
N HIS A 42 21.03 1.71 19.23
CA HIS A 42 21.10 1.81 20.67
C HIS A 42 20.11 2.89 21.14
N PHE A 43 18.86 2.49 21.31
CA PHE A 43 17.87 3.36 21.94
C PHE A 43 18.15 3.45 23.44
N ALA A 44 17.91 4.63 24.02
CA ALA A 44 17.92 4.78 25.47
C ALA A 44 16.93 3.77 26.10
N PRO A 45 17.29 3.12 27.22
CA PRO A 45 16.39 2.19 27.89
C PRO A 45 15.04 2.84 28.23
N VAL A 46 13.94 2.11 28.03
CA VAL A 46 12.61 2.56 28.43
C VAL A 46 12.45 2.38 29.94
N GLU A 47 12.42 3.49 30.68
CA GLU A 47 12.16 3.48 32.13
C GLU A 47 10.67 3.30 32.44
N VAL A 48 10.26 2.08 32.79
CA VAL A 48 8.88 1.76 33.15
C VAL A 48 8.70 1.84 34.67
N ALA A 49 8.02 2.88 35.16
CA ALA A 49 7.76 3.08 36.60
C ALA A 49 6.32 3.55 36.87
N ARG A 50 5.72 3.11 37.99
CA ARG A 50 4.33 3.44 38.35
C ARG A 50 4.10 4.94 38.56
N ASN A 51 5.08 5.65 39.11
CA ASN A 51 5.04 7.10 39.29
C ASN A 51 5.21 7.88 37.97
N ARG A 52 5.45 7.20 36.83
CA ARG A 52 5.58 7.79 35.50
C ARG A 52 4.37 7.53 34.59
N VAL A 53 3.25 7.04 35.13
CA VAL A 53 2.01 6.86 34.38
C VAL A 53 1.43 8.23 34.01
N ILE A 54 1.37 8.54 32.71
CA ILE A 54 0.85 9.81 32.20
C ILE A 54 -0.68 9.83 32.23
N ARG A 55 -1.32 8.73 31.82
CA ARG A 55 -2.78 8.58 31.77
C ARG A 55 -3.19 7.12 31.58
N THR A 56 -4.45 6.83 31.90
CA THR A 56 -5.14 5.59 31.53
C THR A 56 -6.23 5.94 30.52
N VAL A 57 -6.24 5.24 29.39
CA VAL A 57 -7.22 5.46 28.31
C VAL A 57 -7.84 4.12 27.93
N VAL A 58 -9.15 4.12 27.73
CA VAL A 58 -9.90 2.96 27.23
C VAL A 58 -10.61 3.38 25.94
N GLY A 59 -10.65 2.48 24.97
CA GLY A 59 -11.35 2.68 23.70
C GLY A 59 -11.93 1.37 23.18
N LEU A 60 -13.06 1.47 22.48
CA LEU A 60 -13.68 0.34 21.80
C LEU A 60 -13.13 0.26 20.38
N ARG A 61 -12.71 -0.94 19.96
CA ARG A 61 -12.27 -1.17 18.58
C ARG A 61 -13.50 -1.39 17.69
N PRO A 62 -13.62 -0.71 16.54
CA PRO A 62 -14.70 -0.94 15.58
C PRO A 62 -14.43 -2.22 14.78
N TYR A 63 -14.51 -3.37 15.44
CA TYR A 63 -14.26 -4.69 14.86
C TYR A 63 -15.52 -5.25 14.19
N ARG A 64 -15.31 -6.04 13.14
CA ARG A 64 -16.32 -6.87 12.48
C ARG A 64 -15.74 -8.25 12.19
N SER A 65 -16.53 -9.30 12.35
CA SER A 65 -16.14 -10.68 12.08
C SER A 65 -15.75 -10.89 10.62
N GLU A 66 -16.45 -10.24 9.71
CA GLU A 66 -16.27 -10.34 8.26
C GLU A 66 -15.15 -9.41 7.75
N GLY A 67 -14.47 -8.69 8.63
CA GLY A 67 -13.45 -7.71 8.26
C GLY A 67 -13.98 -6.30 8.00
N PHE A 68 -13.11 -5.43 7.48
CA PHE A 68 -13.48 -4.04 7.18
C PHE A 68 -14.27 -3.96 5.86
N VAL A 69 -15.12 -2.95 5.73
CA VAL A 69 -15.96 -2.69 4.56
C VAL A 69 -15.43 -1.49 3.80
N ILE A 70 -15.22 -1.67 2.49
CA ILE A 70 -15.00 -0.58 1.54
C ILE A 70 -15.92 -0.81 0.36
N GLU A 71 -17.07 -0.14 0.36
CA GLU A 71 -18.15 -0.39 -0.60
C GLU A 71 -18.85 0.91 -0.98
N ALA A 72 -19.45 0.93 -2.17
CA ALA A 72 -20.25 2.05 -2.64
C ALA A 72 -21.72 1.64 -2.72
N GLU A 73 -22.59 2.48 -2.19
CA GLU A 73 -24.03 2.29 -2.19
C GLU A 73 -24.71 3.58 -2.66
N ARG A 74 -25.81 3.45 -3.41
CA ARG A 74 -26.63 4.60 -3.77
C ARG A 74 -27.75 4.80 -2.76
N LEU A 75 -27.71 5.91 -2.04
CA LEU A 75 -28.75 6.30 -1.09
C LEU A 75 -29.57 7.45 -1.67
N GLY A 76 -30.63 7.10 -2.41
CA GLY A 76 -31.46 8.05 -3.15
C GLY A 76 -30.65 8.75 -4.25
N GLN A 77 -30.47 10.07 -4.12
CA GLN A 77 -29.64 10.85 -5.06
C GLN A 77 -28.18 11.00 -4.64
N LYS A 78 -27.78 10.41 -3.51
CA LYS A 78 -26.42 10.51 -2.97
C LYS A 78 -25.65 9.21 -3.17
N LEU A 79 -24.33 9.34 -3.31
CA LEU A 79 -23.40 8.23 -3.15
C LEU A 79 -23.00 8.12 -1.67
N LEU A 80 -23.12 6.93 -1.12
CA LEU A 80 -22.60 6.56 0.19
C LEU A 80 -21.39 5.64 -0.02
N VAL A 81 -20.21 6.07 0.40
CA VAL A 81 -19.02 5.23 0.42
C VAL A 81 -18.77 4.76 1.84
N HIS A 82 -18.91 3.47 2.05
CA HIS A 82 -18.62 2.78 3.29
C HIS A 82 -17.10 2.63 3.44
N ASN A 83 -16.56 2.96 4.61
CA ASN A 83 -15.16 2.77 4.96
C ASN A 83 -15.01 2.56 6.48
N TYR A 84 -15.35 1.36 6.97
CA TYR A 84 -15.46 1.07 8.40
C TYR A 84 -15.07 -0.38 8.75
N GLY A 85 -14.99 -0.72 10.04
CA GLY A 85 -14.73 -2.10 10.47
C GLY A 85 -13.25 -2.49 10.63
N HIS A 86 -12.33 -1.52 10.68
CA HIS A 86 -10.87 -1.76 10.73
C HIS A 86 -10.34 -2.34 12.05
N GLY A 87 -11.19 -2.54 13.06
CA GLY A 87 -10.79 -3.07 14.36
C GLY A 87 -9.64 -2.27 14.99
N GLY A 88 -8.57 -2.97 15.41
CA GLY A 88 -7.37 -2.34 15.98
C GLY A 88 -6.37 -1.82 14.95
N ALA A 89 -6.59 -2.09 13.65
CA ALA A 89 -5.65 -1.81 12.58
C ALA A 89 -5.97 -0.52 11.80
N GLY A 90 -6.92 0.30 12.29
CA GLY A 90 -7.39 1.50 11.59
C GLY A 90 -6.28 2.47 11.19
N VAL A 91 -5.27 2.70 12.05
CA VAL A 91 -4.14 3.57 11.70
C VAL A 91 -3.27 2.93 10.62
N THR A 92 -2.88 1.66 10.80
CA THR A 92 -2.04 0.92 9.85
C THR A 92 -2.67 0.83 8.46
N LEU A 93 -3.99 0.63 8.37
CA LEU A 93 -4.71 0.46 7.11
C LEU A 93 -5.26 1.76 6.52
N SER A 94 -5.19 2.87 7.25
CA SER A 94 -5.88 4.13 6.91
C SER A 94 -5.61 4.62 5.49
N TRP A 95 -4.34 4.62 5.05
CA TRP A 95 -3.97 5.17 3.75
C TRP A 95 -4.49 4.31 2.59
N GLY A 96 -4.30 2.99 2.67
CA GLY A 96 -4.76 2.06 1.63
C GLY A 96 -6.29 2.05 1.52
N THR A 97 -6.98 2.00 2.66
CA THR A 97 -8.46 1.95 2.70
C THR A 97 -9.06 3.28 2.23
N SER A 98 -8.42 4.41 2.52
CA SER A 98 -8.82 5.72 1.98
C SER A 98 -8.61 5.81 0.47
N SER A 99 -7.51 5.27 -0.07
CA SER A 99 -7.29 5.24 -1.51
C SER A 99 -8.40 4.48 -2.24
N LEU A 100 -8.75 3.28 -1.75
CA LEU A 100 -9.82 2.47 -2.33
C LEU A 100 -11.18 3.19 -2.27
N ALA A 101 -11.48 3.88 -1.16
CA ALA A 101 -12.70 4.68 -1.04
C ALA A 101 -12.74 5.85 -2.03
N VAL A 102 -11.59 6.50 -2.30
CA VAL A 102 -11.48 7.56 -3.30
C VAL A 102 -11.70 7.03 -4.71
N ASP A 103 -11.19 5.83 -5.01
CA ASP A 103 -11.40 5.20 -6.31
C ASP A 103 -12.89 4.90 -6.55
N LEU A 104 -13.59 4.34 -5.55
CA LEU A 104 -15.05 4.16 -5.61
C LEU A 104 -15.81 5.47 -5.86
N ALA A 105 -15.41 6.56 -5.20
CA ALA A 105 -16.02 7.86 -5.40
C ALA A 105 -15.75 8.44 -6.80
N ARG A 106 -14.53 8.25 -7.32
CA ARG A 106 -14.13 8.70 -8.65
C ARG A 106 -14.92 7.98 -9.73
N ASP A 107 -15.04 6.67 -9.62
CA ASP A 107 -15.74 5.83 -10.60
C ASP A 107 -17.21 6.26 -10.73
N PHE A 108 -17.87 6.56 -9.62
CA PHE A 108 -19.24 7.08 -9.62
C PHE A 108 -19.38 8.43 -10.34
N VAL A 109 -18.42 9.35 -10.13
CA VAL A 109 -18.43 10.66 -10.80
C VAL A 109 -18.29 10.50 -12.32
N GLN A 110 -17.48 9.54 -12.77
CA GLN A 110 -17.22 9.32 -14.20
C GLN A 110 -18.37 8.59 -14.92
N THR A 111 -19.01 7.63 -14.25
CA THR A 111 -20.05 6.78 -14.86
C THR A 111 -21.46 7.34 -14.72
N GLY A 112 -21.65 8.33 -13.83
CA GLY A 112 -22.91 9.04 -13.64
C GLY A 112 -23.96 8.27 -12.82
N PRO A 113 -25.12 8.90 -12.55
CA PRO A 113 -26.15 8.44 -11.60
C PRO A 113 -26.74 7.02 -11.79
N GLY A 114 -26.41 6.31 -12.88
CA GLY A 114 -27.00 5.03 -13.26
C GLY A 114 -26.06 3.82 -13.21
N ALA A 115 -24.77 4.01 -12.95
CA ALA A 115 -23.83 2.91 -12.88
C ALA A 115 -23.76 2.32 -11.47
N VAL A 116 -24.15 1.05 -11.35
CA VAL A 116 -24.05 0.28 -10.12
C VAL A 116 -22.60 -0.17 -9.99
N ALA A 117 -21.83 0.44 -9.10
CA ALA A 117 -20.52 -0.07 -8.73
C ALA A 117 -20.75 -1.33 -7.89
N HIS A 118 -20.74 -2.50 -8.55
CA HIS A 118 -20.74 -3.76 -7.84
C HIS A 118 -19.46 -3.84 -7.01
N GLY A 119 -19.62 -3.85 -5.69
CA GLY A 119 -18.52 -3.89 -4.73
C GLY A 119 -17.58 -5.05 -5.04
N LEU A 120 -16.29 -4.75 -5.03
CA LEU A 120 -15.23 -5.76 -4.91
C LEU A 120 -15.28 -6.32 -3.48
N GLY A 121 -16.32 -7.10 -3.19
CA GLY A 121 -16.32 -7.99 -2.05
C GLY A 121 -15.22 -9.03 -2.28
N ALA A 122 -14.12 -8.93 -1.53
CA ALA A 122 -13.19 -10.04 -1.41
C ALA A 122 -13.86 -11.18 -0.61
N PRO A 123 -13.62 -12.46 -0.96
CA PRO A 123 -14.18 -13.62 -0.28
C PRO A 123 -13.66 -13.81 1.14
#